data_AF-A0A661TH55-F1
#
_entry.id   AF-A0A661TH55-F1
#
_cell.length_a   1.000
_cell.length_b   1.000
_cell.length_c   1.000
_cell.angle_alpha   90.00
_cell.angle_beta   90.00
_cell.angle_gamma   90.00
#
_symmetry.space_group_name_H-M   'P 1'
#
loop_
_entity.id
_entity.type
_entity.pdbx_description
1 polymer ?
#
loop_
_entity_poly.entity_id
_entity_poly.type
_entity_poly.pdbx_seq_one_letter_code
_entity_poly.pdbx_strand_id
1 'polypeptide(L)'
;MIEHMKVEDLTPHPLHRELYGDPLANMDEMNELVTDIKANGMLNPLIIDQDNLIISGQRRWEAAKILGSELVPCEQMAFEDEAQRIQWLISHNTYRTKSKASRIKEARVLENLYQQVAKAKMSRKELTKEDVLWNIARGEGKVLARDKAGEAVGLSPRTFVTGKQALETAERLRLKGDIDGAEAIEKKLETSVSGAKMLADKYRERPSKKEADDPQKILYWYVPYLENMVSVINNKTRVMRKRLNSTTPASLTLFIANIEAMADRMRTWYVPHLRDCPVCNGTMFVDGVACTNCFQGKVGVYVNMPPRRNDDDTDRRESDNEAEGSGNVPIER
;
A
#
# COMPACT_ATOMS: atom_id res chain seq x y z
N MET A 1 27.13 -29.45 -2.39
CA MET A 1 28.29 -29.94 -1.61
C MET A 1 28.24 -29.22 -0.28
N ILE A 2 28.50 -29.90 0.84
CA ILE A 2 28.49 -29.25 2.17
C ILE A 2 29.93 -28.84 2.50
N GLU A 3 30.11 -27.56 2.79
CA GLU A 3 31.38 -26.96 3.19
C GLU A 3 31.24 -26.34 4.58
N HIS A 4 32.33 -26.25 5.33
CA HIS A 4 32.33 -25.64 6.67
C HIS A 4 32.82 -24.20 6.57
N MET A 5 31.94 -23.26 6.87
CA MET A 5 32.20 -21.82 6.77
C MET A 5 32.36 -21.23 8.16
N LYS A 6 33.22 -20.22 8.29
CA LYS A 6 33.34 -19.45 9.53
C LYS A 6 32.05 -18.72 9.82
N VAL A 7 31.58 -18.80 11.05
CA VAL A 7 30.31 -18.17 11.47
C VAL A 7 30.33 -16.66 11.26
N GLU A 8 31.50 -16.03 11.45
CA GLU A 8 31.72 -14.58 11.30
C GLU A 8 31.68 -14.10 9.84
N ASP A 9 31.97 -14.98 8.89
CA ASP A 9 31.99 -14.65 7.46
C ASP A 9 30.59 -14.71 6.82
N LEU A 10 29.58 -15.16 7.56
CA LEU A 10 28.21 -15.33 7.09
C LEU A 10 27.33 -14.16 7.51
N THR A 11 26.52 -13.64 6.58
CA THR A 11 25.59 -12.53 6.85
C THR A 11 24.17 -12.92 6.49
N PRO A 12 23.16 -12.72 7.36
CA PRO A 12 21.79 -13.02 7.00
C PRO A 12 21.21 -12.07 5.96
N HIS A 13 20.43 -12.62 5.02
CA HIS A 13 19.74 -11.80 4.03
C HIS A 13 18.81 -10.76 4.72
N PRO A 14 18.86 -9.46 4.36
CA PRO A 14 18.10 -8.39 5.03
C PRO A 14 16.58 -8.65 5.09
N LEU A 15 16.02 -9.27 4.03
CA LEU A 15 14.59 -9.60 3.97
C LEU A 15 14.11 -10.59 5.04
N HIS A 16 14.98 -11.42 5.63
CA HIS A 16 14.53 -12.33 6.69
C HIS A 16 13.95 -11.57 7.87
N ARG A 17 14.63 -10.50 8.30
CA ARG A 17 14.16 -9.68 9.43
C ARG A 17 12.84 -8.97 9.09
N GLU A 18 12.67 -8.53 7.85
CA GLU A 18 11.42 -7.91 7.40
C GLU A 18 10.24 -8.91 7.37
N LEU A 19 10.49 -10.14 6.91
CA LEU A 19 9.46 -11.17 6.74
C LEU A 19 9.09 -11.88 8.04
N TYR A 20 10.07 -12.13 8.91
CA TYR A 20 9.94 -13.01 10.07
C TYR A 20 10.21 -12.33 11.41
N GLY A 21 10.72 -11.09 11.42
CA GLY A 21 11.09 -10.38 12.64
C GLY A 21 12.47 -10.76 13.17
N ASP A 22 12.70 -10.48 14.45
CA ASP A 22 13.95 -10.82 15.12
C ASP A 22 14.00 -12.32 15.44
N PRO A 23 15.01 -13.08 14.95
CA PRO A 23 15.17 -14.50 15.29
C PRO A 23 15.36 -14.76 16.79
N LEU A 24 15.77 -13.76 17.57
CA LEU A 24 15.96 -13.83 19.03
C LEU A 24 14.73 -13.39 19.83
N ALA A 25 13.62 -13.04 19.18
CA ALA A 25 12.41 -12.56 19.87
C ALA A 25 11.80 -13.59 20.84
N ASN A 26 11.96 -14.89 20.56
CA ASN A 26 11.53 -15.97 21.44
C ASN A 26 12.75 -16.76 21.94
N MET A 27 13.27 -16.35 23.11
CA MET A 27 14.46 -16.96 23.69
C MET A 27 14.24 -18.40 24.15
N ASP A 28 13.02 -18.80 24.54
CA ASP A 28 12.74 -20.18 24.96
C ASP A 28 12.90 -21.14 23.78
N GLU A 29 12.28 -20.85 22.64
CA GLU A 29 12.48 -21.64 21.42
C GLU A 29 13.93 -21.60 20.92
N MET A 30 14.63 -20.47 21.11
CA MET A 30 16.05 -20.37 20.74
C MET A 30 16.92 -21.26 21.63
N ASN A 31 16.66 -21.30 22.94
CA ASN A 31 17.39 -22.13 23.89
C ASN A 31 17.18 -23.63 23.62
N GLU A 32 15.97 -24.04 23.22
CA GLU A 32 15.70 -25.40 22.76
C GLU A 32 16.54 -25.75 21.54
N LEU A 33 16.58 -24.86 20.54
CA LEU A 33 17.38 -25.07 19.33
C LEU A 33 18.89 -25.11 19.62
N VAL A 34 19.38 -24.24 20.50
CA VAL A 34 20.78 -24.23 20.98
C VAL A 34 21.12 -25.55 21.67
N THR A 35 20.22 -26.06 22.51
CA THR A 35 20.40 -27.34 23.22
C THR A 35 20.45 -28.51 22.24
N ASP A 36 19.56 -28.52 21.25
CA ASP A 36 19.52 -29.54 20.20
C ASP A 36 20.81 -29.54 19.35
N ILE A 37 21.23 -28.36 18.87
CA ILE A 37 22.47 -28.23 18.08
C ILE A 37 23.70 -28.63 18.92
N LYS A 38 23.71 -28.33 20.21
CA LYS A 38 24.81 -28.74 21.10
C LYS A 38 24.87 -30.26 21.27
N ALA A 39 23.71 -30.93 21.36
CA ALA A 39 23.63 -32.37 21.58
C ALA A 39 23.85 -33.19 20.29
N ASN A 40 23.27 -32.74 19.19
CA ASN A 40 23.16 -33.50 17.94
C ASN A 40 24.03 -32.93 16.80
N GLY A 41 24.62 -31.75 16.99
CA GLY A 41 25.24 -30.98 15.91
C GLY A 41 24.20 -30.34 14.98
N MET A 42 24.68 -29.55 14.02
CA MET A 42 23.82 -28.94 13.01
C MET A 42 23.54 -29.94 11.87
N LEU A 43 22.53 -30.79 12.06
CA LEU A 43 22.16 -31.84 11.09
C LEU A 43 21.77 -31.31 9.70
N ASN A 44 21.14 -30.14 9.69
CA ASN A 44 20.68 -29.48 8.47
C ASN A 44 21.59 -28.28 8.19
N PRO A 45 22.39 -28.30 7.10
CA PRO A 45 23.30 -27.21 6.79
C PRO A 45 22.56 -25.89 6.55
N LEU A 46 23.25 -24.77 6.73
CA LEU A 46 22.79 -23.46 6.26
C LEU A 46 22.81 -23.45 4.73
N ILE A 47 21.94 -22.66 4.11
CA ILE A 47 21.99 -22.47 2.66
C ILE A 47 22.42 -21.04 2.40
N ILE A 48 23.54 -20.90 1.71
CA ILE A 48 24.20 -19.62 1.44
C ILE A 48 24.36 -19.42 -0.06
N ASP A 49 24.47 -18.17 -0.48
CA ASP A 49 24.84 -17.86 -1.86
C ASP A 49 26.36 -17.74 -2.05
N GLN A 50 26.78 -17.28 -3.24
CA GLN A 50 28.19 -17.10 -3.59
C GLN A 50 28.90 -16.03 -2.75
N ASP A 51 28.13 -15.12 -2.15
CA ASP A 51 28.61 -13.98 -1.36
C ASP A 51 28.48 -14.24 0.15
N ASN A 52 28.30 -15.50 0.55
CA ASN A 52 28.09 -15.92 1.94
C ASN A 52 26.83 -15.32 2.60
N LEU A 53 25.83 -14.90 1.80
CA LEU A 53 24.54 -14.47 2.33
C LEU A 53 23.69 -15.68 2.69
N ILE A 54 23.21 -15.72 3.94
CA ILE A 54 22.35 -16.78 4.43
C ILE A 54 20.95 -16.61 3.85
N ILE A 55 20.59 -17.53 2.96
CA ILE A 55 19.27 -17.61 2.33
C ILE A 55 18.32 -18.48 3.18
N SER A 56 18.84 -19.52 3.83
CA SER A 56 18.07 -20.34 4.79
C SER A 56 18.92 -20.75 5.99
N GLY A 57 18.27 -20.86 7.16
CA GLY A 57 18.90 -21.30 8.40
C GLY A 57 19.33 -20.18 9.35
N GLN A 58 18.78 -18.95 9.22
CA GLN A 58 19.15 -17.82 10.09
C GLN A 58 19.07 -18.16 11.60
N ARG A 59 18.02 -18.85 12.05
CA ARG A 59 17.90 -19.26 13.47
C ARG A 59 19.02 -20.24 13.90
N ARG A 60 19.42 -21.14 13.01
CA ARG A 60 20.53 -22.09 13.27
C ARG A 60 21.87 -21.38 13.32
N TRP A 61 22.07 -20.37 12.46
CA TRP A 61 23.25 -19.51 12.51
C TRP A 61 23.34 -18.71 13.81
N GLU A 62 22.24 -18.09 14.27
CA GLU A 62 22.23 -17.41 15.57
C GLU A 62 22.47 -18.37 16.74
N ALA A 63 21.89 -19.57 16.70
CA ALA A 63 22.16 -20.60 17.70
C ALA A 63 23.63 -21.03 17.71
N ALA A 64 24.27 -21.18 16.54
CA ALA A 64 25.70 -21.47 16.43
C ALA A 64 26.57 -20.34 17.01
N LYS A 65 26.18 -19.08 16.82
CA LYS A 65 26.83 -17.93 17.46
C LYS A 65 26.71 -17.97 18.98
N ILE A 66 25.52 -18.27 19.52
CA ILE A 66 25.30 -18.42 20.97
C ILE A 66 26.18 -19.53 21.54
N LEU A 67 26.38 -20.62 20.80
CA LEU A 67 27.26 -21.73 21.19
C LEU A 67 28.76 -21.40 21.06
N GLY A 68 29.12 -20.28 20.45
CA GLY A 68 30.52 -19.95 20.15
C GLY A 68 31.15 -20.91 19.13
N SER A 69 30.36 -21.46 18.20
CA SER A 69 30.89 -22.30 17.12
C SER A 69 31.74 -21.47 16.17
N GLU A 70 32.95 -21.95 15.86
CA GLU A 70 33.83 -21.29 14.88
C GLU A 70 33.36 -21.57 13.44
N LEU A 71 32.98 -22.82 13.18
CA LEU A 71 32.58 -23.32 11.86
C LEU A 71 31.17 -23.89 11.87
N VAL A 72 30.43 -23.69 10.78
CA VAL A 72 29.09 -24.25 10.55
C VAL A 72 28.97 -24.90 9.18
N PRO A 73 28.24 -26.02 9.04
CA PRO A 73 28.03 -26.66 7.77
C PRO A 73 27.09 -25.81 6.90
N CYS A 74 27.52 -25.53 5.68
CA CYS A 74 26.82 -24.72 4.70
C CYS A 74 26.76 -25.44 3.35
N GLU A 75 25.64 -25.31 2.66
CA GLU A 75 25.48 -25.69 1.28
C GLU A 75 25.42 -24.41 0.43
N GLN A 76 26.38 -24.28 -0.48
CA GLN A 76 26.43 -23.14 -1.39
C GLN A 76 25.48 -23.35 -2.56
N MET A 77 24.66 -22.33 -2.85
CA MET A 77 23.72 -22.33 -3.96
C MET A 77 23.95 -21.12 -4.86
N ALA A 78 24.02 -21.37 -6.15
CA ALA A 78 24.14 -20.30 -7.13
C ALA A 78 22.77 -19.71 -7.48
N PHE A 79 22.69 -18.38 -7.49
CA PHE A 79 21.54 -17.64 -7.97
C PHE A 79 21.96 -16.76 -9.14
N GLU A 80 21.13 -16.71 -10.19
CA GLU A 80 21.34 -15.90 -11.39
C GLU A 80 21.13 -14.41 -11.11
N ASP A 81 20.15 -14.10 -10.28
CA ASP A 81 19.81 -12.73 -9.88
C ASP A 81 19.13 -12.67 -8.51
N GLU A 82 18.96 -11.44 -8.01
CA GLU A 82 18.25 -11.14 -6.76
C GLU A 82 16.80 -11.66 -6.78
N ALA A 83 16.16 -11.70 -7.95
CA ALA A 83 14.79 -12.19 -8.05
C ALA A 83 14.70 -13.69 -7.74
N GLN A 84 15.60 -14.47 -8.32
CA GLN A 84 15.70 -15.89 -8.06
C GLN A 84 16.05 -16.16 -6.59
N ARG A 85 16.98 -15.37 -6.02
CA ARG A 85 17.37 -15.44 -4.60
C ARG A 85 16.17 -15.22 -3.67
N ILE A 86 15.41 -14.13 -3.86
CA ILE A 86 14.22 -13.80 -3.07
C ILE A 86 13.15 -14.88 -3.20
N GLN A 87 12.90 -15.34 -4.43
CA GLN A 87 11.90 -16.38 -4.67
C GLN A 87 12.25 -17.68 -3.94
N TRP A 88 13.54 -18.04 -3.93
CA TRP A 88 14.03 -19.22 -3.23
C TRP A 88 13.96 -19.06 -1.71
N LEU A 89 14.34 -17.90 -1.16
CA LEU A 89 14.24 -17.59 0.27
C LEU A 89 12.83 -17.84 0.80
N ILE A 90 11.81 -17.44 0.05
CA ILE A 90 10.41 -17.59 0.43
C ILE A 90 9.93 -19.05 0.24
N SER A 91 10.25 -19.67 -0.90
CA SER A 91 9.77 -21.00 -1.26
C SER A 91 10.39 -22.10 -0.39
N HIS A 92 11.66 -21.99 -0.04
CA HIS A 92 12.36 -23.00 0.75
C HIS A 92 11.88 -23.04 2.21
N ASN A 93 11.31 -21.93 2.70
CA ASN A 93 10.71 -21.87 4.03
C ASN A 93 9.28 -22.43 4.08
N THR A 94 8.67 -22.83 2.95
CA THR A 94 7.24 -23.21 2.88
C THR A 94 6.84 -24.42 3.72
N TYR A 95 7.79 -25.30 4.06
CA TYR A 95 7.54 -26.49 4.91
C TYR A 95 7.28 -26.15 6.38
N ARG A 96 7.62 -24.94 6.84
CA ARG A 96 7.33 -24.49 8.21
C ARG A 96 5.85 -24.16 8.36
N THR A 97 5.26 -24.50 9.50
CA THR A 97 3.96 -23.95 9.91
C THR A 97 4.08 -22.44 10.09
N LYS A 98 3.72 -21.66 9.06
CA LYS A 98 3.77 -20.19 9.07
C LYS A 98 2.42 -19.59 9.46
N SER A 99 2.43 -18.48 10.19
CA SER A 99 1.21 -17.69 10.42
C SER A 99 0.67 -17.13 9.10
N LYS A 100 -0.64 -16.86 9.06
CA LYS A 100 -1.26 -16.24 7.88
C LYS A 100 -0.64 -14.87 7.58
N ALA A 101 -0.29 -14.11 8.63
CA ALA A 101 0.38 -12.83 8.51
C ALA A 101 1.73 -12.94 7.78
N SER A 102 2.58 -13.92 8.17
CA SER A 102 3.87 -14.17 7.52
C SER A 102 3.71 -14.52 6.04
N ARG A 103 2.76 -15.42 5.71
CA ARG A 103 2.45 -15.77 4.30
C ARG A 103 1.97 -14.57 3.49
N ILE A 104 1.20 -13.65 4.08
CA ILE A 104 0.78 -12.41 3.42
C ILE A 104 1.96 -11.48 3.14
N LYS A 105 2.90 -11.32 4.09
CA LYS A 105 4.11 -10.53 3.91
C LYS A 105 4.98 -11.09 2.78
N GLU A 106 5.19 -12.41 2.77
CA GLU A 106 5.90 -13.13 1.70
C GLU A 106 5.25 -12.92 0.33
N ALA A 107 3.92 -13.10 0.24
CA ALA A 107 3.18 -12.86 -1.00
C ALA A 107 3.29 -11.40 -1.46
N ARG A 108 3.36 -10.42 -0.56
CA ARG A 108 3.54 -9.02 -0.94
C ARG A 108 4.91 -8.79 -1.59
N VAL A 109 5.97 -9.40 -1.05
CA VAL A 109 7.31 -9.35 -1.63
C VAL A 109 7.32 -10.02 -3.01
N LEU A 110 6.76 -11.23 -3.13
CA LEU A 110 6.65 -11.95 -4.41
C LEU A 110 5.81 -11.18 -5.44
N GLU A 111 4.71 -10.55 -5.04
CA GLU A 111 3.88 -9.75 -5.93
C GLU A 111 4.70 -8.60 -6.54
N ASN A 112 5.44 -7.86 -5.72
CA ASN A 112 6.30 -6.77 -6.17
C ASN A 112 7.37 -7.30 -7.14
N LEU A 113 8.03 -8.40 -6.77
CA LEU A 113 9.03 -9.04 -7.60
C LEU A 113 8.49 -9.45 -8.97
N TYR A 114 7.35 -10.14 -9.00
CA TYR A 114 6.69 -10.56 -10.24
C TYR A 114 6.26 -9.37 -11.10
N GLN A 115 5.83 -8.27 -10.49
CA GLN A 115 5.54 -7.02 -11.22
C GLN A 115 6.80 -6.42 -11.84
N GLN A 116 7.93 -6.38 -11.12
CA GLN A 116 9.20 -5.87 -11.65
C GLN A 116 9.69 -6.73 -12.81
N VAL A 117 9.70 -8.05 -12.66
CA VAL A 117 10.08 -8.99 -13.73
C VAL A 117 9.17 -8.83 -14.95
N ALA A 118 7.86 -8.67 -14.75
CA ALA A 118 6.93 -8.43 -15.86
C ALA A 118 7.21 -7.11 -16.59
N LYS A 119 7.51 -6.02 -15.86
CA LYS A 119 7.90 -4.72 -16.44
C LYS A 119 9.23 -4.81 -17.20
N ALA A 120 10.21 -5.52 -16.66
CA ALA A 120 11.51 -5.74 -17.31
C ALA A 120 11.37 -6.55 -18.61
N LYS A 121 10.52 -7.59 -18.62
CA LYS A 121 10.21 -8.36 -19.84
C LYS A 121 9.50 -7.51 -20.89
N MET A 122 8.59 -6.62 -20.47
CA MET A 122 7.88 -5.70 -21.39
C MET A 122 8.77 -4.57 -21.93
N SER A 123 9.88 -4.25 -21.27
CA SER A 123 10.84 -3.24 -21.77
C SER A 123 11.93 -3.86 -22.65
N ARG A 124 12.29 -5.14 -22.43
CA ARG A 124 13.24 -5.87 -23.29
C ARG A 124 12.62 -6.43 -24.56
N LYS A 125 11.35 -6.84 -24.53
CA LYS A 125 10.60 -7.09 -25.76
C LYS A 125 10.00 -5.77 -26.22
N GLU A 126 10.32 -5.33 -27.43
CA GLU A 126 9.43 -4.47 -28.20
C GLU A 126 8.13 -5.25 -28.48
N LEU A 127 7.31 -5.45 -27.44
CA LEU A 127 5.99 -6.05 -27.60
C LEU A 127 5.18 -5.08 -28.45
N THR A 128 4.88 -5.50 -29.66
CA THR A 128 4.06 -4.72 -30.57
C THR A 128 2.65 -4.59 -30.00
N LYS A 129 1.89 -3.59 -30.46
CA LYS A 129 0.48 -3.47 -30.09
C LYS A 129 -0.29 -4.73 -30.49
N GLU A 130 0.09 -5.39 -31.58
CA GLU A 130 -0.49 -6.66 -32.02
C GLU A 130 -0.25 -7.79 -31.01
N ASP A 131 0.96 -7.94 -30.45
CA ASP A 131 1.28 -9.00 -29.48
C ASP A 131 0.45 -8.87 -28.19
N VAL A 132 0.30 -7.63 -27.70
CA VAL A 132 -0.52 -7.34 -26.51
C VAL A 132 -1.99 -7.64 -26.78
N LEU A 133 -2.48 -7.32 -27.98
CA LEU A 133 -3.87 -7.54 -28.40
C LEU A 133 -4.18 -9.04 -28.62
N TRP A 134 -3.24 -9.78 -29.20
CA TRP A 134 -3.35 -11.23 -29.42
C TRP A 134 -3.46 -12.00 -28.09
N ASN A 135 -2.66 -11.63 -27.09
CA ASN A 135 -2.71 -12.25 -25.77
C ASN A 135 -4.05 -12.00 -25.04
N ILE A 136 -4.66 -10.82 -25.25
CA ILE A 136 -5.99 -10.52 -24.72
C ILE A 136 -7.07 -11.34 -25.44
N ALA A 137 -6.94 -11.54 -26.75
CA ALA A 137 -7.93 -12.23 -27.58
C ALA A 137 -8.00 -13.75 -27.35
N ARG A 138 -6.90 -14.41 -26.97
CA ARG A 138 -6.88 -15.87 -26.68
C ARG A 138 -7.60 -16.27 -25.40
N GLY A 139 -8.02 -15.32 -24.56
CA GLY A 139 -8.59 -15.65 -23.25
C GLY A 139 -7.59 -16.35 -22.32
N GLU A 140 -6.29 -16.34 -22.67
CA GLU A 140 -5.19 -16.61 -21.75
C GLU A 140 -5.19 -15.48 -20.72
N GLY A 141 -6.09 -15.58 -19.75
CA GLY A 141 -6.23 -14.59 -18.69
C GLY A 141 -4.85 -14.30 -18.12
N LYS A 142 -4.42 -13.04 -18.17
CA LYS A 142 -3.19 -12.59 -17.52
C LYS A 142 -3.25 -13.07 -16.07
N VAL A 143 -2.53 -14.15 -15.74
CA VAL A 143 -2.35 -14.56 -14.36
C VAL A 143 -1.68 -13.38 -13.67
N LEU A 144 -2.42 -12.71 -12.79
CA LEU A 144 -1.96 -11.46 -12.20
C LEU A 144 -0.80 -11.77 -11.26
N ALA A 145 0.15 -10.83 -11.13
CA ALA A 145 1.28 -10.99 -10.21
C ALA A 145 0.82 -11.32 -8.77
N ARG A 146 -0.28 -10.71 -8.33
CA ARG A 146 -0.90 -10.98 -7.03
C ARG A 146 -1.45 -12.39 -6.89
N ASP A 147 -1.97 -12.97 -7.98
CA ASP A 147 -2.57 -14.30 -7.98
C ASP A 147 -1.44 -15.34 -7.87
N LYS A 148 -0.39 -15.19 -8.70
CA LYS A 148 0.85 -16.01 -8.60
C LYS A 148 1.49 -15.93 -7.22
N ALA A 149 1.57 -14.73 -6.66
CA ALA A 149 2.20 -14.52 -5.36
C ALA A 149 1.40 -15.17 -4.22
N GLY A 150 0.06 -15.04 -4.24
CA GLY A 150 -0.80 -15.74 -3.29
C GLY A 150 -0.64 -17.25 -3.38
N GLU A 151 -0.70 -17.80 -4.60
CA GLU A 151 -0.57 -19.23 -4.85
C GLU A 151 0.80 -19.78 -4.41
N ALA A 152 1.88 -19.04 -4.68
CA ALA A 152 3.25 -19.43 -4.30
C ALA A 152 3.44 -19.61 -2.78
N VAL A 153 2.65 -18.90 -1.97
CA VAL A 153 2.63 -19.06 -0.51
C VAL A 153 1.43 -19.88 -0.03
N GLY A 154 0.67 -20.53 -0.94
CA GLY A 154 -0.51 -21.36 -0.67
C GLY A 154 -1.77 -20.61 -0.19
N LEU A 155 -1.87 -19.31 -0.47
CA LEU A 155 -3.06 -18.49 -0.20
C LEU A 155 -3.89 -18.35 -1.47
N SER A 156 -5.22 -18.32 -1.32
CA SER A 156 -6.07 -17.93 -2.46
C SER A 156 -5.86 -16.45 -2.80
N PRO A 157 -5.99 -16.04 -4.08
CA PRO A 157 -5.80 -14.64 -4.48
C PRO A 157 -6.65 -13.66 -3.67
N ARG A 158 -7.90 -14.02 -3.36
CA ARG A 158 -8.80 -13.22 -2.52
C ARG A 158 -8.29 -13.08 -1.09
N THR A 159 -7.74 -14.15 -0.50
CA THR A 159 -7.20 -14.12 0.86
C THR A 159 -5.97 -13.23 0.92
N PHE A 160 -5.07 -13.35 -0.05
CA PHE A 160 -3.90 -12.49 -0.15
C PHE A 160 -4.30 -11.01 -0.27
N VAL A 161 -5.18 -10.66 -1.21
CA VAL A 161 -5.63 -9.27 -1.40
C VAL A 161 -6.26 -8.71 -0.12
N THR A 162 -7.12 -9.49 0.54
CA THR A 162 -7.80 -9.07 1.78
C THR A 162 -6.78 -8.84 2.91
N GLY A 163 -5.84 -9.77 3.07
CA GLY A 163 -4.79 -9.70 4.07
C GLY A 163 -3.83 -8.54 3.84
N LYS A 164 -3.42 -8.32 2.60
CA LYS A 164 -2.59 -7.19 2.18
C LYS A 164 -3.22 -5.85 2.55
N GLN A 165 -4.53 -5.67 2.31
CA GLN A 165 -5.23 -4.43 2.68
C GLN A 165 -5.26 -4.18 4.20
N ALA A 166 -5.37 -5.24 5.00
CA ALA A 166 -5.29 -5.12 6.46
C ALA A 166 -3.86 -4.74 6.90
N LEU A 167 -2.85 -5.37 6.31
CA LEU A 167 -1.43 -5.07 6.58
C LEU A 167 -1.08 -3.62 6.22
N GLU A 168 -1.47 -3.14 5.03
CA GLU A 168 -1.27 -1.74 4.62
C GLU A 168 -1.97 -0.75 5.55
N THR A 169 -3.13 -1.14 6.10
CA THR A 169 -3.83 -0.31 7.08
C THR A 169 -3.06 -0.24 8.40
N ALA A 170 -2.53 -1.37 8.89
CA ALA A 170 -1.70 -1.40 10.09
C ALA A 170 -0.43 -0.54 9.93
N GLU A 171 0.26 -0.63 8.78
CA GLU A 171 1.42 0.20 8.47
C GLU A 171 1.09 1.69 8.49
N ARG A 172 -0.06 2.07 7.90
CA ARG A 172 -0.53 3.46 7.93
C ARG A 172 -0.85 3.94 9.35
N LEU A 173 -1.43 3.09 10.20
CA LEU A 173 -1.70 3.44 11.60
C LEU A 173 -0.41 3.69 12.37
N ARG A 174 0.61 2.84 12.18
CA ARG A 174 1.95 3.08 12.76
C ARG A 174 2.53 4.42 12.34
N LEU A 175 2.45 4.76 11.07
CA LEU A 175 2.92 6.05 10.55
C LEU A 175 2.17 7.24 11.15
N LYS A 176 0.90 7.07 11.54
CA LYS A 176 0.08 8.08 12.22
C LYS A 176 0.30 8.12 13.74
N GLY A 177 1.14 7.24 14.29
CA GLY A 177 1.39 7.13 15.73
C GLY A 177 0.39 6.25 16.49
N ASP A 178 -0.58 5.64 15.80
CA ASP A 178 -1.51 4.67 16.40
C ASP A 178 -0.89 3.27 16.36
N ILE A 179 0.00 3.03 17.34
CA ILE A 179 0.73 1.76 17.46
C ILE A 179 -0.21 0.64 17.91
N ASP A 180 -1.07 0.90 18.90
CA ASP A 180 -2.01 -0.09 19.45
C ASP A 180 -2.99 -0.60 18.38
N GLY A 181 -3.53 0.31 17.56
CA GLY A 181 -4.41 -0.05 16.46
C GLY A 181 -3.71 -0.90 15.40
N ALA A 182 -2.45 -0.59 15.08
CA ALA A 182 -1.64 -1.37 14.16
C ALA A 182 -1.36 -2.78 14.68
N GLU A 183 -0.90 -2.89 15.93
CA GLU A 183 -0.60 -4.18 16.58
C GLU A 183 -1.85 -5.06 16.70
N ALA A 184 -3.00 -4.47 17.02
CA ALA A 184 -4.27 -5.18 17.09
C ALA A 184 -4.65 -5.82 15.73
N ILE A 185 -4.43 -5.10 14.61
CA ILE A 185 -4.70 -5.64 13.27
C ILE A 185 -3.72 -6.77 12.93
N GLU A 186 -2.43 -6.60 13.21
CA GLU A 186 -1.41 -7.62 12.92
C GLU A 186 -1.61 -8.90 13.73
N LYS A 187 -1.85 -8.77 15.04
CA LYS A 187 -2.20 -9.91 15.89
C LYS A 187 -3.45 -10.62 15.39
N LYS A 188 -4.44 -9.87 14.88
CA LYS A 188 -5.63 -10.48 14.28
C LYS A 188 -5.31 -11.19 12.96
N LEU A 189 -4.37 -10.68 12.15
CA LEU A 189 -3.95 -11.33 10.89
C LEU A 189 -3.36 -12.71 11.11
N GLU A 190 -2.71 -12.96 12.25
CA GLU A 190 -2.15 -14.28 12.58
C GLU A 190 -3.24 -15.36 12.67
N THR A 191 -4.40 -15.00 13.21
CA THR A 191 -5.51 -15.94 13.46
C THR A 191 -6.57 -15.91 12.34
N SER A 192 -6.99 -14.72 11.90
CA SER A 192 -8.09 -14.54 10.95
C SER A 192 -7.91 -13.33 10.03
N VAL A 193 -7.72 -13.60 8.73
CA VAL A 193 -7.62 -12.56 7.68
C VAL A 193 -8.90 -11.73 7.56
N SER A 194 -10.07 -12.37 7.58
CA SER A 194 -11.35 -11.65 7.53
C SER A 194 -11.57 -10.82 8.79
N GLY A 195 -11.23 -11.36 9.96
CA GLY A 195 -11.28 -10.63 11.24
C GLY A 195 -10.39 -9.39 11.24
N ALA A 196 -9.16 -9.53 10.74
CA ALA A 196 -8.24 -8.41 10.62
C ALA A 196 -8.75 -7.36 9.62
N LYS A 197 -9.35 -7.78 8.50
CA LYS A 197 -9.96 -6.87 7.54
C LYS A 197 -11.10 -6.06 8.16
N MET A 198 -11.97 -6.70 8.94
CA MET A 198 -13.04 -6.00 9.66
C MET A 198 -12.51 -4.98 10.66
N LEU A 199 -11.44 -5.31 11.39
CA LEU A 199 -10.77 -4.36 12.28
C LEU A 199 -10.17 -3.20 11.48
N ALA A 200 -9.41 -3.49 10.43
CA ALA A 200 -8.84 -2.49 9.54
C ALA A 200 -9.89 -1.56 8.92
N ASP A 201 -11.08 -2.08 8.58
CA ASP A 201 -12.18 -1.28 8.05
C ASP A 201 -12.74 -0.26 9.06
N LYS A 202 -12.55 -0.46 10.37
CA LYS A 202 -12.92 0.56 11.38
C LYS A 202 -12.02 1.80 11.29
N TYR A 203 -10.77 1.60 10.91
CA TYR A 203 -9.76 2.65 10.72
C TYR A 203 -9.75 3.20 9.29
N ARG A 204 -10.53 2.60 8.39
CA ARG A 204 -10.74 3.18 7.08
C ARG A 204 -11.58 4.43 7.30
N GLU A 205 -10.95 5.59 7.20
CA GLU A 205 -11.64 6.87 7.17
C GLU A 205 -12.75 6.78 6.12
N ARG A 206 -13.99 6.61 6.60
CA ARG A 206 -15.17 6.89 5.80
C ARG A 206 -15.38 8.39 5.95
N PRO A 207 -15.43 9.17 4.86
CA PRO A 207 -15.83 10.56 4.97
C PRO A 207 -17.15 10.60 5.75
N SER A 208 -17.25 11.46 6.76
CA SER A 208 -18.50 11.59 7.51
C SER A 208 -19.62 12.01 6.56
N LYS A 209 -20.89 11.72 6.87
CA LYS A 209 -22.03 12.10 6.01
C LYS A 209 -22.02 13.60 5.68
N LYS A 210 -21.58 14.43 6.64
CA LYS A 210 -21.42 15.88 6.51
C LYS A 210 -20.25 16.30 5.60
N GLU A 211 -19.21 15.47 5.50
CA GLU A 211 -18.07 15.66 4.58
C GLU A 211 -18.32 15.05 3.20
N ALA A 212 -19.21 14.06 3.09
CA ALA A 212 -19.66 13.48 1.83
C ALA A 212 -20.65 14.41 1.10
N ASP A 213 -21.41 15.23 1.85
CA ASP A 213 -22.35 16.23 1.31
C ASP A 213 -21.68 17.60 1.04
N ASP A 214 -20.39 17.77 1.37
CA ASP A 214 -19.62 18.98 1.10
C ASP A 214 -19.23 19.03 -0.40
N PRO A 215 -19.80 19.95 -1.21
CA PRO A 215 -19.54 20.05 -2.64
C PRO A 215 -18.06 20.20 -3.00
N GLN A 216 -17.27 20.75 -2.07
CA GLN A 216 -15.84 20.97 -2.25
C GLN A 216 -15.03 19.67 -2.08
N LYS A 217 -15.47 18.79 -1.17
CA LYS A 217 -14.83 17.48 -0.91
C LYS A 217 -15.34 16.35 -1.81
N ILE A 218 -16.53 16.48 -2.42
CA ILE A 218 -17.08 15.54 -3.41
C ILE A 218 -16.12 15.35 -4.59
N LEU A 219 -15.41 16.39 -5.03
CA LEU A 219 -14.48 16.29 -6.15
C LEU A 219 -13.20 15.52 -5.81
N TYR A 220 -12.61 15.77 -4.64
CA TYR A 220 -11.32 15.18 -4.20
C TYR A 220 -11.34 13.64 -4.18
N TRP A 221 -12.45 13.05 -3.73
CA TRP A 221 -12.58 11.58 -3.65
C TRP A 221 -12.82 10.91 -4.99
N TYR A 222 -13.41 11.62 -5.94
CA TYR A 222 -13.76 11.07 -7.25
C TYR A 222 -12.72 11.41 -8.34
N VAL A 223 -11.70 12.23 -8.10
CA VAL A 223 -10.66 12.53 -9.11
C VAL A 223 -10.06 11.25 -9.71
N PRO A 224 -9.58 10.26 -8.93
CA PRO A 224 -9.00 9.04 -9.52
C PRO A 224 -10.05 8.22 -10.30
N TYR A 225 -11.32 8.30 -9.89
CA TYR A 225 -12.43 7.63 -10.56
C TYR A 225 -12.81 8.32 -11.88
N LEU A 226 -12.85 9.66 -11.90
CA LEU A 226 -13.12 10.47 -13.08
C LEU A 226 -11.98 10.36 -14.10
N GLU A 227 -10.72 10.38 -13.66
CA GLU A 227 -9.57 10.12 -14.54
C GLU A 227 -9.64 8.73 -15.18
N ASN A 228 -10.00 7.71 -14.39
CA ASN A 228 -10.21 6.37 -14.90
C ASN A 228 -11.37 6.31 -15.89
N MET A 229 -12.51 6.94 -15.60
CA MET A 229 -13.65 7.03 -16.51
C MET A 229 -13.28 7.73 -17.82
N VAL A 230 -12.60 8.88 -17.76
CA VAL A 230 -12.13 9.63 -18.93
C VAL A 230 -11.15 8.77 -19.74
N SER A 231 -10.25 8.04 -19.08
CA SER A 231 -9.33 7.10 -19.74
C SER A 231 -10.07 5.96 -20.45
N VAL A 232 -11.10 5.39 -19.81
CA VAL A 232 -11.95 4.35 -20.41
C VAL A 232 -12.73 4.90 -21.61
N ILE A 233 -13.33 6.09 -21.49
CA ILE A 233 -14.08 6.74 -22.57
C ILE A 233 -13.17 6.97 -23.77
N ASN A 234 -12.01 7.60 -23.57
CA ASN A 234 -11.04 7.87 -24.63
C ASN A 234 -10.54 6.58 -25.31
N ASN A 235 -10.33 5.52 -24.54
CA ASN A 235 -9.96 4.24 -25.14
C ASN A 235 -11.08 3.66 -26.00
N LYS A 236 -12.34 3.74 -25.55
CA LYS A 236 -13.49 3.23 -26.32
C LYS A 236 -13.77 4.07 -27.55
N THR A 237 -13.80 5.39 -27.47
CA THR A 237 -14.03 6.28 -28.61
C THR A 237 -12.93 6.14 -29.66
N ARG A 238 -11.67 6.00 -29.24
CA ARG A 238 -10.54 5.70 -30.13
C ARG A 238 -10.72 4.39 -30.90
N VAL A 239 -11.21 3.33 -30.24
CA VAL A 239 -11.49 2.04 -30.90
C VAL A 239 -12.66 2.18 -31.88
N MET A 240 -13.71 2.91 -31.51
CA MET A 240 -14.85 3.20 -32.39
C MET A 240 -14.42 3.98 -33.63
N ARG A 241 -13.59 5.03 -33.48
CA ARG A 241 -13.01 5.82 -34.58
C ARG A 241 -12.24 4.96 -35.58
N LYS A 242 -11.46 4.00 -35.10
CA LYS A 242 -10.69 3.07 -35.96
C LYS A 242 -11.56 2.13 -36.80
N ARG A 243 -12.82 1.93 -36.40
CA ARG A 243 -13.78 1.08 -37.12
C ARG A 243 -14.67 1.88 -38.07
N LEU A 244 -14.57 3.22 -38.06
CA LEU A 244 -15.24 4.07 -39.03
C LEU A 244 -14.61 3.85 -40.41
N ASN A 245 -15.45 3.75 -41.43
CA ASN A 245 -15.07 3.61 -42.83
C ASN A 245 -15.97 4.50 -43.70
N SER A 246 -15.74 4.47 -45.02
CA SER A 246 -16.48 5.28 -45.99
C SER A 246 -17.98 4.99 -46.07
N THR A 247 -18.46 3.87 -45.50
CA THR A 247 -19.89 3.50 -45.47
C THR A 247 -20.55 3.77 -44.13
N THR A 248 -19.82 4.31 -43.15
CA THR A 248 -20.37 4.54 -41.81
C THR A 248 -21.30 5.76 -41.77
N PRO A 249 -22.52 5.65 -41.18
CA PRO A 249 -23.44 6.77 -41.08
C PRO A 249 -22.88 7.95 -40.30
N ALA A 250 -23.13 9.18 -40.78
CA ALA A 250 -22.68 10.41 -40.13
C ALA A 250 -23.19 10.56 -38.68
N SER A 251 -24.35 9.97 -38.36
CA SER A 251 -24.91 9.93 -37.00
C SER A 251 -24.00 9.19 -36.01
N LEU A 252 -23.29 8.15 -36.44
CA LEU A 252 -22.37 7.40 -35.60
C LEU A 252 -21.08 8.18 -35.34
N THR A 253 -20.59 8.91 -36.35
CA THR A 253 -19.46 9.83 -36.22
C THR A 253 -19.79 10.97 -35.25
N LEU A 254 -20.99 11.54 -35.35
CA LEU A 254 -21.47 12.59 -34.43
C LEU A 254 -21.65 12.06 -33.00
N PHE A 255 -22.16 10.84 -32.84
CA PHE A 255 -22.28 10.18 -31.54
C PHE A 255 -20.92 10.02 -30.85
N ILE A 256 -19.89 9.57 -31.58
CA ILE A 256 -18.53 9.45 -31.03
C ILE A 256 -17.98 10.82 -30.65
N ALA A 257 -18.15 11.84 -31.50
CA ALA A 257 -17.70 13.21 -31.20
C ALA A 257 -18.39 13.79 -29.94
N ASN A 258 -19.67 13.50 -29.71
CA ASN A 258 -20.39 13.94 -28.51
C ASN A 258 -19.85 13.27 -27.23
N ILE A 259 -19.46 12.00 -27.30
CA ILE A 259 -18.83 11.28 -26.18
C ILE A 259 -17.44 11.84 -25.90
N GLU A 260 -16.64 12.12 -26.94
CA GLU A 260 -15.32 12.75 -26.80
C GLU A 260 -15.45 14.15 -26.15
N ALA A 261 -16.39 14.97 -26.63
CA ALA A 261 -16.68 16.28 -26.03
C ALA A 261 -17.16 16.18 -24.58
N MET A 262 -17.90 15.13 -24.22
CA MET A 262 -18.30 14.87 -22.83
C MET A 262 -17.09 14.55 -21.95
N ALA A 263 -16.15 13.72 -22.44
CA ALA A 263 -14.92 13.42 -21.71
C ALA A 263 -14.03 14.66 -21.52
N ASP A 264 -13.97 15.54 -22.53
CA ASP A 264 -13.25 16.81 -22.43
C ASP A 264 -13.93 17.79 -21.47
N ARG A 265 -15.27 17.82 -21.41
CA ARG A 265 -16.00 18.55 -20.36
C ARG A 265 -15.69 18.01 -18.97
N MET A 266 -15.66 16.69 -18.79
CA MET A 266 -15.25 16.07 -17.52
C MET A 266 -13.83 16.44 -17.10
N ARG A 267 -12.91 16.63 -18.07
CA ARG A 267 -11.55 17.12 -17.80
C ARG A 267 -11.48 18.62 -17.51
N THR A 268 -12.18 19.42 -18.28
CA THR A 268 -12.14 20.88 -18.15
C THR A 268 -12.99 21.38 -16.99
N TRP A 269 -13.81 20.54 -16.36
CA TRP A 269 -14.50 20.90 -15.12
C TRP A 269 -13.53 21.08 -13.94
N TYR A 270 -12.36 20.44 -13.93
CA TYR A 270 -11.41 20.49 -12.81
C TYR A 270 -10.29 21.56 -12.95
N VAL A 271 -9.91 21.94 -14.17
CA VAL A 271 -8.75 22.83 -14.43
C VAL A 271 -8.98 24.33 -14.13
N PRO A 272 -10.14 24.94 -14.39
CA PRO A 272 -10.36 26.39 -14.21
C PRO A 272 -10.24 26.87 -12.75
N HIS A 273 -10.30 25.96 -11.78
CA HIS A 273 -10.29 26.27 -10.34
C HIS A 273 -8.89 26.26 -9.71
N LEU A 274 -7.82 26.05 -10.50
CA LEU A 274 -6.42 26.10 -10.04
C LEU A 274 -5.88 27.53 -9.82
N ARG A 275 -6.56 28.56 -10.34
CA ARG A 275 -6.09 29.96 -10.25
C ARG A 275 -6.30 30.58 -8.87
N ASP A 276 -7.14 30.00 -8.03
CA ASP A 276 -7.51 30.54 -6.71
C ASP A 276 -6.95 29.67 -5.57
N CYS A 277 -5.71 29.17 -5.72
CA CYS A 277 -5.07 28.42 -4.64
C CYS A 277 -4.84 29.34 -3.43
N PRO A 278 -5.41 29.09 -2.24
CA PRO A 278 -5.26 29.98 -1.09
C PRO A 278 -3.83 30.01 -0.51
N VAL A 279 -2.96 29.11 -0.98
CA VAL A 279 -1.56 28.99 -0.54
C VAL A 279 -0.61 29.72 -1.49
N CYS A 280 -0.77 29.58 -2.80
CA CYS A 280 0.15 30.16 -3.80
C CYS A 280 -0.52 31.09 -4.81
N ASN A 281 -1.82 31.34 -4.68
CA ASN A 281 -2.62 32.15 -5.59
C ASN A 281 -2.47 31.75 -7.07
N GLY A 282 -2.32 30.44 -7.32
CA GLY A 282 -2.15 29.88 -8.66
C GLY A 282 -0.74 29.97 -9.25
N THR A 283 0.25 30.50 -8.52
CA THR A 283 1.63 30.66 -9.01
C THR A 283 2.48 29.38 -8.94
N MET A 284 1.98 28.33 -8.27
CA MET A 284 2.66 27.06 -8.00
C MET A 284 3.92 27.13 -7.13
N PHE A 285 4.35 28.33 -6.71
CA PHE A 285 5.53 28.54 -5.86
C PHE A 285 5.23 29.58 -4.78
N VAL A 286 5.74 29.37 -3.57
CA VAL A 286 5.69 30.36 -2.48
C VAL A 286 7.12 30.50 -1.97
N ASP A 287 7.67 31.71 -2.02
CA ASP A 287 9.04 32.03 -1.59
C ASP A 287 10.12 31.08 -2.16
N GLY A 288 9.98 30.73 -3.45
CA GLY A 288 10.93 29.87 -4.16
C GLY A 288 10.76 28.37 -3.89
N VAL A 289 9.83 27.96 -3.03
CA VAL A 289 9.51 26.56 -2.74
C VAL A 289 8.26 26.13 -3.51
N ALA A 290 8.30 24.95 -4.13
CA ALA A 290 7.17 24.41 -4.88
C ALA A 290 5.97 24.15 -3.96
N CYS A 291 4.81 24.66 -4.34
CA CYS A 291 3.57 24.46 -3.60
C CYS A 291 3.13 23.00 -3.70
N THR A 292 3.30 22.26 -2.60
CA THR A 292 3.00 20.82 -2.51
C THR A 292 1.55 20.50 -2.84
N ASN A 293 0.60 21.40 -2.52
CA ASN A 293 -0.80 21.23 -2.86
C ASN A 293 -1.07 21.30 -4.36
N CYS A 294 -0.42 22.21 -5.10
CA CYS A 294 -0.53 22.26 -6.55
C CYS A 294 0.20 21.11 -7.23
N PHE A 295 1.42 20.79 -6.75
CA PHE A 295 2.26 19.75 -7.35
C PHE A 295 1.70 18.33 -7.16
N GLN A 296 0.95 18.10 -6.09
CA GLN A 296 0.29 16.83 -5.81
C GLN A 296 -1.18 16.79 -6.27
N GLY A 297 -1.65 17.82 -7.00
CA GLY A 297 -3.03 17.86 -7.51
C GLY A 297 -4.12 17.99 -6.44
N LYS A 298 -3.78 18.54 -5.26
CA LYS A 298 -4.67 18.65 -4.09
C LYS A 298 -5.54 19.90 -4.06
N VAL A 299 -5.42 20.80 -5.04
CA VAL A 299 -6.25 22.01 -5.11
C VAL A 299 -7.49 21.72 -5.94
N GLY A 300 -8.53 21.28 -5.25
CA GLY A 300 -9.89 21.25 -5.74
C GLY A 300 -10.79 21.95 -4.74
N VAL A 301 -11.37 23.06 -5.18
CA VAL A 301 -12.54 23.75 -4.62
C VAL A 301 -12.32 24.58 -3.33
N TYR A 302 -12.11 25.89 -3.53
CA TYR A 302 -12.58 26.90 -2.58
C TYR A 302 -13.27 28.01 -3.36
N VAL A 303 -14.61 27.99 -3.39
CA VAL A 303 -15.38 29.22 -3.64
C VAL A 303 -16.63 29.24 -2.77
N ASN A 304 -16.85 30.39 -2.14
CA ASN A 304 -17.98 30.86 -1.33
C ASN A 304 -18.12 30.36 0.14
N MET A 305 -17.35 30.97 1.03
CA MET A 305 -17.90 31.41 2.33
C MET A 305 -18.08 32.94 2.29
N PRO A 306 -19.19 33.50 2.79
CA PRO A 306 -19.21 34.91 3.19
C PRO A 306 -18.19 35.12 4.33
N PRO A 307 -17.63 36.33 4.48
CA PRO A 307 -16.57 36.58 5.46
C PRO A 307 -17.04 36.20 6.86
N ARG A 308 -16.19 35.50 7.60
CA ARG A 308 -16.36 35.33 9.05
C ARG A 308 -16.53 36.73 9.64
N ARG A 309 -17.59 36.95 10.41
CA ARG A 309 -17.67 38.12 11.29
C ARG A 309 -16.42 38.09 12.16
N ASN A 310 -15.64 39.17 12.13
CA ASN A 310 -14.53 39.34 13.04
C ASN A 310 -15.08 39.38 14.46
N ASP A 311 -14.56 38.51 15.31
CA ASP A 311 -14.60 38.71 16.75
C ASP A 311 -13.62 39.86 17.05
N ASP A 312 -14.12 41.09 16.98
CA ASP A 312 -13.48 42.29 17.52
C ASP A 312 -14.60 43.33 17.78
N ASP A 313 -15.28 43.15 18.90
CA ASP A 313 -16.09 44.19 19.55
C ASP A 313 -15.81 44.14 21.06
N THR A 314 -14.54 44.29 21.42
CA THR A 314 -14.12 44.80 22.73
C THR A 314 -13.88 46.29 22.61
N ASP A 315 -14.93 47.11 22.75
CA ASP A 315 -14.92 48.30 23.62
C ASP A 315 -16.21 49.11 23.46
N ARG A 316 -17.16 48.92 24.40
CA ARG A 316 -17.93 50.02 24.99
C ARG A 316 -18.15 49.72 26.46
N ARG A 317 -17.23 50.24 27.27
CA ARG A 317 -17.39 50.43 28.71
C ARG A 317 -18.44 51.50 29.01
N GLU A 318 -19.22 51.20 30.04
CA GLU A 318 -19.63 52.05 31.16
C GLU A 318 -20.44 53.33 30.91
N SER A 319 -21.72 53.27 31.29
CA SER A 319 -22.61 54.28 31.93
C SER A 319 -24.04 53.70 31.79
N ASP A 320 -24.87 53.46 32.79
CA ASP A 320 -25.03 54.11 34.08
C ASP A 320 -25.63 53.19 35.15
N ASN A 321 -25.38 53.63 36.37
CA ASN A 321 -25.78 53.15 37.68
C ASN A 321 -27.29 53.14 37.98
N GLU A 322 -27.63 52.25 38.92
CA GLU A 322 -28.51 52.43 40.09
C GLU A 322 -30.02 52.68 39.92
N ALA A 323 -30.82 51.76 40.46
CA ALA A 323 -31.68 51.96 41.65
C ALA A 323 -32.59 50.72 41.81
N GLU A 324 -32.32 49.86 42.80
CA GLU A 324 -33.08 49.76 44.07
C GLU A 324 -34.47 49.12 43.95
N GLY A 325 -34.75 48.16 44.85
CA GLY A 325 -36.14 47.78 45.16
C GLY A 325 -36.40 46.33 45.53
N SER A 326 -35.93 45.95 46.73
CA SER A 326 -36.60 45.08 47.71
C SER A 326 -37.86 44.28 47.30
N GLY A 327 -37.89 42.97 47.63
CA GLY A 327 -39.16 42.23 47.61
C GLY A 327 -39.06 40.74 47.92
N ASN A 328 -38.58 40.40 49.12
CA ASN A 328 -38.69 39.05 49.69
C ASN A 328 -40.11 38.82 50.21
N VAL A 329 -40.84 37.80 49.73
CA VAL A 329 -41.93 37.12 50.47
C VAL A 329 -42.08 35.66 49.99
N PRO A 330 -41.88 34.65 50.86
CA PRO A 330 -42.47 33.32 50.73
C PRO A 330 -43.82 33.27 51.45
N ILE A 331 -44.75 32.36 51.06
CA ILE A 331 -45.70 31.59 51.92
C ILE A 331 -46.81 30.93 51.08
N GLU A 332 -46.84 29.59 51.20
CA GLU A 332 -47.97 28.63 51.37
C GLU A 332 -49.26 28.70 50.52
N ARG A 333 -49.63 27.54 49.95
CA ARG A 333 -50.47 26.53 50.64
C ARG A 333 -50.30 25.14 50.04
#